data_AF-A0A2L0D684-F1
#
_entry.id   AF-A0A2L0D684-F1
#
_cell.length_a   1.000
_cell.length_b   1.000
_cell.length_c   1.000
_cell.angle_alpha   90.00
_cell.angle_beta   90.00
_cell.angle_gamma   90.00
#
_symmetry.space_group_name_H-M   'P 1'
#
loop_
_entity.id
_entity.type
_entity.pdbx_description
1 polymer ?
#
loop_
_entity_poly.entity_id
_entity_poly.type
_entity_poly.pdbx_seq_one_letter_code
_entity_poly.pdbx_strand_id
1 'polypeptide(L)' 'MGYVIFSFEDGDYLYDSKGNLLVFESRGLACQYMQVHYHIPLPVQKTKKVIHYPNYYQAPFKVHRVC' A
#
# COMPACT_ATOMS: atom_id res chain seq x y z
N MET A 1 -16.74 -11.71 4.34
CA MET A 1 -15.46 -11.80 3.60
C MET A 1 -14.85 -10.41 3.49
N GLY A 2 -13.84 -10.15 4.30
CA GLY A 2 -13.07 -8.89 4.29
C GLY A 2 -11.71 -9.07 3.64
N TYR A 3 -11.02 -7.96 3.40
CA TYR A 3 -9.63 -7.94 2.95
C TYR A 3 -8.81 -7.16 3.96
N VAL A 4 -7.62 -7.67 4.29
CA VAL A 4 -6.67 -6.99 5.18
C VAL A 4 -5.35 -6.82 4.45
N ILE A 5 -4.58 -5.82 4.85
CA ILE A 5 -3.27 -5.52 4.24
C ILE A 5 -2.20 -5.88 5.25
N PHE A 6 -1.24 -6.69 4.84
CA PHE A 6 -0.05 -7.06 5.60
C PHE A 6 1.16 -6.27 5.10
N SER A 7 1.89 -5.66 6.02
CA SER A 7 3.15 -4.96 5.76
C SER A 7 4.32 -5.89 6.05
N PHE A 8 5.17 -6.14 5.06
CA PHE A 8 6.38 -6.93 5.29
C PHE A 8 7.49 -6.13 5.99
N GLU A 9 7.42 -4.80 5.97
CA GLU A 9 8.37 -3.95 6.68
C GLU A 9 8.12 -4.02 8.19
N ASP A 10 6.85 -3.87 8.60
CA ASP A 10 6.46 -3.91 10.02
C ASP A 10 6.31 -5.36 10.54
N GLY A 11 6.13 -6.32 9.64
CA GLY A 11 5.86 -7.72 9.99
C GLY A 11 4.47 -7.96 10.56
N ASP A 12 3.55 -6.99 10.37
CA ASP A 12 2.20 -7.03 10.92
C ASP A 12 1.17 -6.46 9.91
N TYR A 13 -0.11 -6.56 10.26
CA TYR A 13 -1.21 -5.98 9.49
C TYR A 13 -1.32 -4.47 9.70
N LEU A 14 -1.99 -3.80 8.77
CA LEU A 14 -2.27 -2.37 8.91
C LEU A 14 -3.40 -2.14 9.91
N TYR A 15 -3.18 -1.16 10.80
CA TYR A 15 -4.16 -0.71 11.77
C TYR A 15 -4.56 0.75 11.49
N ASP A 16 -5.80 1.09 11.81
CA ASP A 16 -6.27 2.46 11.83
C ASP A 16 -5.65 3.21 13.02
N SER A 17 -5.70 4.54 12.98
CA SER A 17 -5.30 5.48 14.02
C SER A 17 -5.84 5.16 15.42
N LYS A 18 -6.95 4.41 15.50
CA LYS A 18 -7.60 3.98 16.76
C LYS A 18 -7.13 2.60 17.26
N GLY A 19 -6.15 1.98 16.58
CA GLY A 19 -5.64 0.65 16.92
C GLY A 19 -6.51 -0.52 16.42
N ASN A 20 -7.46 -0.27 15.53
CA ASN A 20 -8.32 -1.31 14.96
C ASN A 20 -7.74 -1.83 13.64
N LEU A 21 -7.82 -3.14 13.40
CA LEU A 21 -7.35 -3.76 12.17
C LEU A 21 -8.10 -3.17 10.95
N LEU A 22 -7.37 -2.75 9.91
CA LEU A 22 -7.96 -2.25 8.67
C LEU A 22 -8.53 -3.41 7.86
N VAL A 23 -9.86 -3.51 7.86
CA VAL A 23 -10.62 -4.48 7.07
C VAL A 23 -11.39 -3.75 5.97
N PHE A 24 -11.20 -4.18 4.74
CA PHE A 24 -11.84 -3.64 3.56
C PHE A 24 -12.90 -4.60 3.03
N GLU A 25 -14.01 -4.08 2.51
CA GLU A 25 -15.08 -4.89 1.91
C GLU A 25 -14.64 -5.56 0.61
N SER A 26 -13.75 -4.91 -0.14
CA SER A 26 -13.24 -5.40 -1.41
C SER A 26 -11.74 -5.23 -1.54
N ARG A 27 -11.14 -6.07 -2.40
CA ARG A 27 -9.73 -5.94 -2.77
C ARG A 27 -9.42 -4.58 -3.40
N GLY A 28 -10.36 -4.01 -4.16
CA GLY A 28 -10.20 -2.71 -4.80
C GLY A 28 -10.03 -1.58 -3.78
N LEU A 29 -10.85 -1.60 -2.71
CA LEU A 29 -10.75 -0.62 -1.62
C LEU A 29 -9.41 -0.71 -0.89
N ALA A 30 -8.92 -1.94 -0.63
CA ALA A 30 -7.59 -2.13 -0.05
C ALA A 30 -6.48 -1.55 -0.94
N CYS A 31 -6.55 -1.78 -2.26
CA CYS A 31 -5.58 -1.21 -3.21
C CYS A 31 -5.64 0.32 -3.28
N GLN A 32 -6.84 0.90 -3.28
CA GLN A 32 -7.02 2.36 -3.26
C GLN A 32 -6.41 2.97 -2.01
N TYR A 33 -6.64 2.36 -0.84
CA TYR A 33 -6.03 2.79 0.41
C TYR A 33 -4.49 2.77 0.32
N MET A 34 -3.90 1.68 -0.18
CA MET A 34 -2.45 1.60 -0.37
C MET A 34 -1.93 2.69 -1.32
N GLN A 35 -2.67 2.99 -2.38
CA GLN A 35 -2.27 4.01 -3.36
C GLN A 35 -2.30 5.42 -2.78
N VAL A 36 -3.21 5.73 -1.85
CA VAL A 36 -3.28 7.06 -1.23
C VAL A 36 -2.20 7.23 -0.16
N HIS A 37 -1.97 6.19 0.65
CA HIS A 37 -1.14 6.33 1.87
C HIS A 37 0.32 5.88 1.69
N TYR A 38 0.60 4.94 0.79
CA TYR A 38 1.91 4.29 0.70
C TYR A 38 2.54 4.36 -0.70
N HIS A 39 1.88 5.03 -1.65
CA HIS A 39 2.43 5.19 -3.00
C HIS A 39 3.59 6.18 -3.01
N ILE A 40 4.70 5.79 -3.64
CA ILE A 40 5.84 6.67 -3.83
C ILE A 40 5.53 7.61 -5.01
N PRO A 41 5.55 8.94 -4.81
CA PRO A 41 5.32 9.87 -5.91
C PRO A 41 6.42 9.75 -6.96
N LEU A 42 6.02 9.82 -8.22
CA LEU A 42 6.99 9.78 -9.32
C LEU A 42 7.88 11.03 -9.27
N PRO A 43 9.21 10.87 -9.43
CA PRO A 43 10.12 12.01 -9.45
C PRO A 43 9.82 12.92 -10.63
N VAL A 44 9.74 14.23 -10.38
CA VAL A 44 9.58 15.25 -11.43
C VAL A 44 10.84 15.28 -12.29
N GLN A 45 10.70 14.91 -13.56
CA GLN A 45 11.82 14.83 -14.49
C GLN A 45 12.36 16.22 -14.80
N LYS A 46 13.61 16.51 -14.41
CA LYS A 46 14.28 17.78 -14.72
C LYS A 46 15.08 17.75 -16.02
N THR A 47 15.46 16.57 -16.53
CA THR A 47 16.15 16.39 -17.82
C THR A 47 15.85 15.02 -18.44
N LYS A 48 15.85 14.96 -19.78
CA LYS A 48 15.46 13.80 -20.62
C LYS A 48 16.48 12.64 -20.64
N LYS A 49 17.29 12.47 -19.59
CA LYS A 49 18.31 11.42 -19.49
C LYS A 49 17.81 10.33 -18.53
N VAL A 50 17.42 9.19 -19.11
CA VAL A 50 17.13 7.89 -18.48
C VAL A 50 16.32 7.93 -17.17
N ILE A 51 15.08 7.44 -17.23
CA ILE A 51 14.19 7.36 -16.08
C ILE A 51 14.49 6.07 -15.30
N HIS A 52 14.91 6.20 -14.05
CA HIS A 52 14.88 5.08 -13.11
C HIS A 52 13.57 5.13 -12.34
N TYR A 53 12.68 4.16 -12.57
CA TYR A 53 11.41 4.11 -11.87
C TYR A 53 11.65 3.59 -10.45
N PRO A 54 11.23 4.34 -9.40
CA PRO A 54 11.28 3.83 -8.05
C PRO A 54 10.27 2.68 -7.86
N ASN A 55 10.38 1.98 -6.74
CA ASN A 55 9.32 1.08 -6.29
C ASN A 55 7.98 1.83 -6.21
N TYR A 56 6.89 1.12 -6.51
CA TYR A 56 5.56 1.74 -6.54
C TYR A 56 5.02 2.07 -5.14
N TYR A 57 5.32 1.22 -4.17
CA TYR A 57 4.95 1.39 -2.76
C TYR A 57 6.19 1.56 -1.89
N GLN A 58 6.04 2.26 -0.77
CA GLN A 58 7.09 2.48 0.23
C GLN A 58 7.66 1.16 0.77
N ALA A 59 6.79 0.17 0.97
CA ALA A 59 7.13 -1.15 1.50
C ALA A 59 6.47 -2.25 0.66
N PRO A 60 6.93 -3.51 0.79
CA PRO A 60 6.20 -4.63 0.23
C PRO A 60 4.92 -4.86 1.04
N PHE A 61 3.77 -4.90 0.35
CA PHE A 61 2.47 -5.18 0.96
C PHE A 61 1.82 -6.42 0.35
N LYS A 62 1.02 -7.13 1.16
CA LYS A 62 0.19 -8.24 0.69
C LYS A 62 -1.24 -8.10 1.16
N VAL A 63 -2.17 -8.16 0.21
CA VAL A 63 -3.61 -8.17 0.52
C VAL A 63 -4.05 -9.61 0.77
N HIS A 64 -4.59 -9.87 1.95
CA HIS A 64 -5.14 -11.16 2.36
C HIS A 64 -6.66 -11.11 2.38
N ARG A 65 -7.30 -12.17 1.89
CA ARG A 65 -8.75 -12.36 2.03
C ARG A 65 -9.01 -13.06 3.36
N VAL A 66 -9.88 -12.48 4.18
CA VAL A 66 -10.32 -13.00 5.48
C VAL A 66 -11.80 -13.34 5.37
N CYS A 67 -12.21 -14.49 5.92
CA CYS A 67 -13.59 -14.97 5.79
C CYS A 67 -14.51 -14.24 6.77
#